data_AF-A0A9Q5N724-F1
#
_entry.id   AF-A0A9Q5N724-F1
#
_cell.length_a   1.000
_cell.length_b   1.000
_cell.length_c   1.000
_cell.angle_alpha   90.00
_cell.angle_beta   90.00
_cell.angle_gamma   90.00
#
_symmetry.space_group_name_H-M   'P 1'
#
loop_
_entity.id
_entity.type
_entity.pdbx_description
1 polymer ?
#
loop_
_entity_poly.entity_id
_entity_poly.type
_entity_poly.pdbx_seq_one_letter_code
_entity_poly.pdbx_strand_id
1 'polypeptide(L)'
;MLCSDTNRFALPGAPSTCALDTSITPIPSFALLAFLAIYVPTRFVLARRSRSSSSGVASTSKPSYDGYNYSSPSDSEPRSWSNGLPKWLHWLYIVLVLCLLGLRILEVVRLVLADMGVGLLPVGIIANVLNIMMLIFECSSCGMGRMRSLTISASFVVYWAASTILESVKVARLASYNSVHPAKGTAYPSSDWLLDNGCMLGLLVIFIFIEGTYLVLRWRSSYLPSPTPTPIPVKETTISKPRPIPEYEYDPVVYYNQPTNGAVA
;
A
#
# COMPACT_ATOMS: atom_id res chain seq x y z
N MET A 1 27.81 -19.96 2.91
CA MET A 1 28.60 -19.89 4.16
C MET A 1 27.68 -19.41 5.27
N LEU A 2 27.21 -20.32 6.12
CA LEU A 2 26.15 -20.00 7.10
C LEU A 2 26.69 -19.27 8.33
N CYS A 3 27.83 -19.67 8.88
CA CYS A 3 28.67 -18.90 9.81
C CYS A 3 30.09 -19.47 9.70
N SER A 4 31.13 -18.64 9.62
CA SER A 4 32.51 -19.15 9.79
C SER A 4 32.87 -19.04 11.28
N ASP A 5 33.12 -20.17 11.94
CA ASP A 5 33.33 -20.24 13.40
C ASP A 5 34.59 -19.48 13.88
N THR A 6 35.44 -19.02 12.97
CA THR A 6 36.72 -18.38 13.29
C THR A 6 36.63 -16.92 13.71
N ASN A 7 35.56 -16.19 13.35
CA ASN A 7 35.52 -14.72 13.51
C ASN A 7 34.37 -14.18 14.39
N ARG A 8 33.53 -15.04 14.98
CA ARG A 8 32.41 -14.58 15.82
C ARG A 8 32.44 -15.21 17.21
N PHE A 9 32.60 -14.39 18.24
CA PHE A 9 32.56 -14.81 19.63
C PHE A 9 31.10 -14.92 20.12
N ALA A 10 30.76 -16.05 20.74
CA ALA A 10 29.50 -16.19 21.45
C ALA A 10 29.56 -15.40 22.76
N LEU A 11 28.59 -14.53 23.02
CA LEU A 11 28.42 -13.95 24.35
C LEU A 11 27.70 -14.96 25.26
N PRO A 12 28.11 -15.12 26.53
CA PRO A 12 27.45 -16.03 27.46
C PRO A 12 25.98 -15.64 27.64
N GLY A 13 25.09 -16.63 27.53
CA GLY A 13 23.64 -16.46 27.74
C GLY A 13 22.84 -15.87 26.57
N ALA A 14 23.39 -15.82 25.35
CA ALA A 14 22.70 -15.32 24.17
C ALA A 14 23.06 -16.09 22.89
N PRO A 15 22.17 -16.15 21.88
CA PRO A 15 22.53 -16.66 20.56
C PRO A 15 23.68 -15.84 19.98
N SER A 16 24.58 -16.49 19.23
CA SER A 16 25.66 -15.79 18.53
C SER A 16 25.08 -14.72 17.61
N THR A 17 25.83 -13.64 17.35
CA THR A 17 25.39 -12.60 16.40
C THR A 17 25.03 -13.21 15.04
N CYS A 18 25.68 -14.31 14.65
CA CYS A 18 25.38 -15.02 13.42
C CYS A 18 24.03 -15.75 13.47
N ALA A 19 23.72 -16.41 14.58
CA ALA A 19 22.41 -17.03 14.77
C ALA A 19 21.30 -15.98 14.74
N LEU A 20 21.56 -14.79 15.30
CA LEU A 20 20.63 -13.68 15.27
C LEU A 20 20.39 -13.18 13.83
N ASP A 21 21.45 -12.92 13.08
CA ASP A 21 21.40 -12.48 11.67
C ASP A 21 20.76 -13.52 10.73
N THR A 22 21.00 -14.80 11.01
CA THR A 22 20.57 -15.89 10.13
C THR A 22 19.15 -16.33 10.44
N SER A 23 18.79 -16.49 11.71
CA SER A 23 17.52 -17.14 12.06
C SER A 23 16.47 -16.20 12.59
N ILE A 24 16.85 -15.13 13.31
CA ILE A 24 15.89 -14.30 14.05
C ILE A 24 15.48 -13.09 13.22
N THR A 25 16.44 -12.27 12.78
CA THR A 25 16.18 -11.03 12.03
C THR A 25 15.30 -11.20 10.78
N PRO A 26 15.41 -12.27 9.96
CA PRO A 26 14.60 -12.39 8.75
C PRO A 26 13.18 -12.97 9.00
N ILE A 27 12.82 -13.39 10.22
CA ILE A 27 11.50 -13.98 10.52
C ILE A 27 10.34 -13.08 10.06
N PRO A 28 10.33 -11.76 10.34
CA PRO A 28 9.25 -10.88 9.89
C PRO A 28 9.16 -10.84 8.37
N SER A 29 10.30 -10.87 7.68
CA SER A 29 10.35 -10.89 6.21
C SER A 29 9.77 -12.19 5.66
N PHE A 30 10.12 -13.35 6.22
CA PHE A 30 9.51 -14.62 5.83
C PHE A 30 8.00 -14.63 6.05
N ALA A 31 7.54 -14.15 7.21
CA ALA A 31 6.11 -14.09 7.53
C ALA A 31 5.36 -13.19 6.53
N LEU A 32 5.91 -12.01 6.21
CA LEU A 32 5.33 -11.10 5.24
C LEU A 32 5.31 -11.72 3.83
N LEU A 33 6.41 -12.32 3.38
CA LEU A 33 6.50 -12.95 2.06
C LEU A 33 5.48 -14.09 1.92
N ALA A 34 5.39 -14.97 2.92
CA ALA A 34 4.41 -16.06 2.94
C ALA A 34 2.98 -15.52 2.92
N PHE A 35 2.69 -14.49 3.72
CA PHE A 35 1.38 -13.84 3.72
C PHE A 35 1.03 -13.26 2.34
N LEU A 36 1.93 -12.50 1.72
CA LEU A 36 1.70 -11.89 0.41
C LEU A 36 1.54 -12.93 -0.70
N ALA A 37 2.36 -13.98 -0.67
CA ALA A 37 2.32 -15.09 -1.62
C ALA A 37 0.97 -15.84 -1.59
N ILE A 38 0.29 -15.89 -0.44
CA ILE A 38 -1.03 -16.51 -0.29
C ILE A 38 -2.14 -15.49 -0.56
N TYR A 39 -2.06 -14.30 0.01
CA TYR A 39 -3.13 -13.29 0.00
C TYR A 39 -3.35 -12.67 -1.39
N VAL A 40 -2.28 -12.34 -2.13
CA VAL A 40 -2.41 -11.67 -3.44
C VAL A 40 -3.07 -12.59 -4.48
N PRO A 41 -2.63 -13.85 -4.68
CA PRO A 41 -3.25 -14.74 -5.66
C PRO A 41 -4.68 -15.12 -5.30
N THR A 42 -4.97 -15.37 -4.02
CA THR A 42 -6.34 -15.71 -3.57
C THR A 42 -7.32 -14.58 -3.87
N ARG A 43 -6.95 -13.32 -3.58
CA ARG A 43 -7.75 -12.14 -3.95
C ARG A 43 -7.93 -12.01 -5.46
N PHE A 44 -6.89 -12.26 -6.24
CA PHE A 44 -6.95 -12.18 -7.69
C PHE A 44 -7.89 -13.24 -8.30
N VAL A 45 -7.86 -14.47 -7.80
CA VAL A 45 -8.76 -15.56 -8.22
C VAL A 45 -10.22 -15.25 -7.87
N LEU A 46 -10.47 -14.75 -6.66
CA LEU A 46 -11.82 -14.38 -6.22
C LEU A 46 -12.38 -13.22 -7.06
N ALA A 47 -11.55 -12.21 -7.37
CA ALA A 47 -11.96 -11.10 -8.23
C ALA A 47 -12.32 -11.55 -9.66
N ARG A 48 -11.61 -12.54 -10.21
CA ARG A 48 -11.94 -13.12 -11.53
C ARG A 48 -13.27 -13.89 -11.51
N ARG A 49 -13.52 -14.70 -10.49
CA ARG A 49 -14.79 -15.46 -10.36
C ARG A 49 -16.02 -14.55 -10.29
N SER A 50 -15.90 -13.41 -9.62
CA SER A 50 -16.99 -12.44 -9.53
C SER A 50 -17.37 -11.86 -10.90
N ARG A 51 -16.41 -11.68 -11.82
CA ARG A 51 -16.68 -11.15 -13.17
C ARG A 51 -17.26 -12.19 -14.12
N SER A 52 -16.92 -13.46 -13.96
CA SER A 52 -17.49 -14.52 -14.81
C SER A 52 -18.94 -14.84 -14.47
N SER A 53 -19.36 -14.65 -13.21
CA SER A 53 -20.73 -14.96 -12.79
C SER A 53 -21.77 -13.92 -13.24
N SER A 54 -21.34 -12.72 -13.65
CA SER A 54 -22.24 -11.67 -14.16
C SER A 54 -22.56 -11.78 -15.65
N SER A 55 -21.98 -12.74 -16.38
CA SER A 55 -22.20 -12.91 -17.83
C SER A 55 -23.26 -13.96 -18.20
N GLY A 56 -23.94 -14.57 -17.22
CA GLY A 56 -24.81 -15.73 -17.42
C GLY A 56 -26.32 -15.53 -17.26
N VAL A 57 -26.80 -14.34 -16.92
CA VAL A 57 -28.25 -14.09 -16.76
C VAL A 57 -28.69 -12.92 -17.63
N ALA A 58 -28.91 -13.22 -18.90
CA ALA A 58 -29.89 -12.51 -19.70
C ALA A 58 -31.29 -12.83 -19.16
N SER A 59 -31.65 -12.31 -17.99
CA SER A 59 -33.05 -12.27 -17.56
C SER A 59 -33.69 -11.02 -18.11
N THR A 60 -34.47 -11.26 -19.15
CA THR A 60 -35.64 -10.48 -19.56
C THR A 60 -36.58 -10.27 -18.37
N SER A 61 -36.32 -9.25 -17.57
CA SER A 61 -37.34 -8.63 -16.71
C SER A 61 -36.93 -7.18 -16.46
N LYS A 62 -37.56 -6.26 -17.20
CA LYS A 62 -37.61 -4.85 -16.84
C LYS A 62 -38.57 -4.72 -15.64
N PRO A 63 -38.13 -4.32 -14.43
CA PRO A 63 -38.92 -3.38 -13.66
C PRO A 63 -38.60 -2.00 -14.25
N SER A 64 -39.55 -1.49 -15.03
CA SER A 64 -39.61 -0.08 -15.42
C SER A 64 -39.86 0.74 -14.15
N TYR A 65 -38.79 1.04 -13.43
CA TYR A 65 -38.77 2.17 -12.51
C TYR A 65 -38.12 3.30 -13.30
N ASP A 66 -38.96 4.25 -13.74
CA ASP A 66 -38.53 5.59 -14.15
C ASP A 66 -37.98 6.29 -12.90
N GLY A 67 -36.79 5.87 -12.48
CA GLY A 67 -35.99 6.53 -11.47
C GLY A 67 -35.42 7.77 -12.13
N TYR A 68 -36.04 8.91 -11.85
CA TYR A 68 -35.55 10.24 -12.17
C TYR A 68 -34.02 10.28 -12.14
N ASN A 69 -33.43 10.55 -13.31
CA ASN A 69 -32.04 10.99 -13.44
C ASN A 69 -31.93 12.36 -12.75
N TYR A 70 -31.84 12.35 -11.42
CA TYR A 70 -31.20 13.43 -10.70
C TYR A 70 -29.72 13.34 -11.07
N SER A 71 -29.35 14.02 -12.16
CA SER A 71 -28.01 14.57 -12.31
C SER A 71 -27.81 15.52 -11.12
N SER A 72 -27.48 14.96 -9.96
CA SER A 72 -27.20 15.72 -8.74
C SER A 72 -26.01 16.63 -9.06
N PRO A 73 -26.21 17.95 -9.18
CA PRO A 73 -25.13 18.91 -9.25
C PRO A 73 -24.67 19.14 -7.82
N SER A 74 -24.19 18.08 -7.18
CA SER A 74 -23.45 18.16 -5.95
C SER A 74 -21.98 18.03 -6.30
N ASP A 75 -21.48 19.04 -7.00
CA ASP A 75 -20.10 19.55 -6.86
C ASP A 75 -19.93 20.10 -5.43
N SER A 76 -20.34 19.34 -4.42
CA SER A 76 -19.84 19.53 -3.08
C SER A 76 -18.37 19.14 -3.17
N GLU A 77 -17.50 20.16 -3.14
CA GLU A 77 -16.06 20.00 -3.13
C GLU A 77 -15.70 18.78 -2.28
N PRO A 78 -14.99 17.78 -2.84
CA PRO A 78 -14.65 16.58 -2.10
C PRO A 78 -13.90 17.02 -0.84
N ARG A 79 -14.58 16.87 0.30
CA ARG A 79 -14.10 17.17 1.65
C ARG A 79 -12.62 16.80 1.73
N SER A 80 -11.77 17.81 1.90
CA SER A 80 -10.31 17.71 1.68
C SER A 80 -9.60 16.71 2.60
N TRP A 81 -10.25 16.26 3.66
CA TRP A 81 -9.78 15.17 4.53
C TRP A 81 -9.81 13.80 3.86
N SER A 82 -10.48 13.67 2.71
CA SER A 82 -10.47 12.46 1.88
C SER A 82 -9.22 12.34 0.99
N ASN A 83 -8.35 13.35 0.96
CA ASN A 83 -7.21 13.42 0.05
C ASN A 83 -6.01 12.52 0.44
N GLY A 84 -6.16 11.64 1.43
CA GLY A 84 -5.11 10.72 1.86
C GLY A 84 -3.89 11.44 2.44
N LEU A 85 -2.79 10.70 2.62
CA LEU A 85 -1.51 11.32 2.98
C LEU A 85 -1.05 12.24 1.83
N PRO A 86 -0.43 13.38 2.14
CA PRO A 86 0.02 14.30 1.10
C PRO A 86 1.06 13.63 0.19
N LYS A 87 1.01 13.91 -1.13
CA LYS A 87 1.86 13.26 -2.14
C LYS A 87 3.35 13.33 -1.81
N TRP A 88 3.81 14.46 -1.24
CA TRP A 88 5.21 14.63 -0.86
C TRP A 88 5.65 13.62 0.22
N LEU A 89 4.75 13.29 1.17
CA LEU A 89 5.04 12.33 2.23
C LEU A 89 5.10 10.90 1.68
N HIS A 90 4.31 10.59 0.66
CA HIS A 90 4.40 9.31 -0.05
C HIS A 90 5.74 9.16 -0.79
N TRP A 91 6.19 10.20 -1.51
CA TRP A 91 7.50 10.20 -2.14
C TRP A 91 8.64 10.12 -1.13
N LEU A 92 8.56 10.88 -0.04
CA LEU A 92 9.51 10.78 1.06
C LEU A 92 9.56 9.36 1.63
N TYR A 93 8.42 8.73 1.84
CA TYR A 93 8.35 7.35 2.34
C TYR A 93 9.02 6.36 1.36
N ILE A 94 8.78 6.47 0.05
CA ILE A 94 9.47 5.66 -0.97
C ILE A 94 10.99 5.85 -0.88
N VAL A 95 11.47 7.10 -0.81
CA VAL A 95 12.90 7.41 -0.70
C VAL A 95 13.51 6.81 0.57
N LEU A 96 12.80 6.89 1.70
CA LEU A 96 13.27 6.30 2.96
C LEU A 96 13.33 4.76 2.88
N VAL A 97 12.34 4.09 2.26
CA VAL A 97 12.36 2.63 2.07
C VAL A 97 13.49 2.22 1.12
N LEU A 98 13.76 3.00 0.07
CA LEU A 98 14.95 2.82 -0.79
C LEU A 98 16.25 3.00 -0.02
N CYS A 99 16.32 3.96 0.90
CA CYS A 99 17.46 4.14 1.80
C CYS A 99 17.65 2.90 2.71
N LEU A 100 16.58 2.35 3.28
CA LEU A 100 16.64 1.10 4.04
C LEU A 100 17.16 -0.06 3.19
N LEU A 101 16.72 -0.18 1.93
CA LEU A 101 17.22 -1.19 0.99
C LEU A 101 18.73 -1.01 0.77
N GLY A 102 19.19 0.22 0.56
CA GLY A 102 20.61 0.55 0.41
C GLY A 102 21.44 0.15 1.65
N LEU A 103 20.97 0.48 2.85
CA LEU A 103 21.64 0.09 4.10
C LEU A 103 21.72 -1.43 4.28
N ARG A 104 20.67 -2.18 3.91
CA ARG A 104 20.70 -3.66 3.95
C ARG A 104 21.69 -4.25 2.96
N ILE A 105 21.80 -3.68 1.76
CA ILE A 105 22.80 -4.10 0.77
C ILE A 105 24.22 -3.78 1.29
N LEU A 106 24.44 -2.58 1.82
CA LEU A 106 25.73 -2.19 2.40
C LEU A 106 26.12 -3.09 3.56
N GLU A 107 25.18 -3.45 4.43
CA GLU A 107 25.40 -4.42 5.50
C GLU A 107 25.86 -5.78 4.92
N VAL A 108 25.14 -6.33 3.95
CA VAL A 108 25.51 -7.61 3.33
C VAL A 108 26.89 -7.54 2.69
N VAL A 109 27.18 -6.49 1.93
CA VAL A 109 28.49 -6.30 1.28
C VAL A 109 29.61 -6.19 2.33
N ARG A 110 29.41 -5.40 3.40
CA ARG A 110 30.41 -5.26 4.47
C ARG A 110 30.61 -6.55 5.26
N LEU A 111 29.55 -7.34 5.46
CA LEU A 111 29.65 -8.67 6.09
C LEU A 111 30.38 -9.69 5.21
N VAL A 112 30.20 -9.64 3.89
CA VAL A 112 30.97 -10.46 2.94
C VAL A 112 32.44 -10.07 3.00
N LEU A 113 32.76 -8.77 2.93
CA LEU A 113 34.14 -8.28 2.94
C LEU A 113 34.89 -8.59 4.24
N ALA A 114 34.17 -8.76 5.34
CA ALA A 114 34.72 -9.14 6.63
C ALA A 114 34.70 -10.66 6.90
N ASP A 115 34.35 -11.49 5.91
CA ASP A 115 34.20 -12.94 6.04
C ASP A 115 33.31 -13.39 7.22
N MET A 116 32.34 -12.55 7.59
CA MET A 116 31.49 -12.77 8.76
C MET A 116 30.25 -13.62 8.46
N GLY A 117 30.07 -14.04 7.21
CA GLY A 117 28.90 -14.80 6.75
C GLY A 117 27.67 -13.90 6.54
N VAL A 118 26.92 -14.19 5.48
CA VAL A 118 25.74 -13.41 5.06
C VAL A 118 24.43 -13.97 5.62
N GLY A 119 24.43 -15.24 6.06
CA GLY A 119 23.24 -15.89 6.60
C GLY A 119 22.02 -15.80 5.65
N LEU A 120 20.86 -15.47 6.22
CA LEU A 120 19.59 -15.26 5.51
C LEU A 120 19.21 -13.78 5.36
N LEU A 121 20.15 -12.85 5.57
CA LEU A 121 19.94 -11.42 5.33
C LEU A 121 19.37 -11.08 3.94
N PRO A 122 19.70 -11.78 2.83
CA PRO A 122 19.13 -11.49 1.51
C PRO A 122 17.59 -11.63 1.45
N VAL A 123 16.98 -12.40 2.36
CA VAL A 123 15.52 -12.52 2.42
C VAL A 123 14.87 -11.19 2.80
N GLY A 124 15.51 -10.42 3.69
CA GLY A 124 15.08 -9.06 4.03
C GLY A 124 15.16 -8.10 2.84
N ILE A 125 16.18 -8.27 1.98
CA ILE A 125 16.31 -7.50 0.72
C ILE A 125 15.13 -7.79 -0.21
N ILE A 126 14.77 -9.07 -0.40
CA ILE A 126 13.64 -9.48 -1.25
C ILE A 126 12.32 -8.88 -0.71
N ALA A 127 12.09 -8.94 0.60
CA ALA A 127 10.91 -8.35 1.23
C ALA A 127 10.86 -6.82 1.04
N ASN A 128 11.99 -6.12 1.15
CA ASN A 128 12.07 -4.68 0.90
C ASN A 128 11.83 -4.32 -0.57
N VAL A 129 12.37 -5.10 -1.52
CA VAL A 129 12.10 -4.92 -2.96
C VAL A 129 10.60 -5.07 -3.23
N LEU A 130 9.95 -6.11 -2.71
CA LEU A 130 8.51 -6.29 -2.88
C LEU A 130 7.70 -5.16 -2.25
N ASN A 131 8.13 -4.65 -1.09
CA ASN A 131 7.58 -3.45 -0.47
C ASN A 131 7.63 -2.24 -1.42
N ILE A 132 8.79 -1.97 -2.00
CA ILE A 132 8.98 -0.86 -2.95
C ILE A 132 8.11 -1.05 -4.19
N MET A 133 8.08 -2.26 -4.76
CA MET A 133 7.23 -2.58 -5.90
C MET A 133 5.75 -2.32 -5.56
N MET A 134 5.29 -2.76 -4.38
CA MET A 134 3.91 -2.51 -3.94
C MET A 134 3.62 -1.02 -3.74
N LEU A 135 4.58 -0.24 -3.26
CA LEU A 135 4.42 1.21 -3.07
C LEU A 135 4.37 1.97 -4.40
N ILE A 136 5.18 1.58 -5.39
CA ILE A 136 5.27 2.24 -6.70
C ILE A 136 4.11 1.84 -7.62
N PHE A 137 3.75 0.55 -7.66
CA PHE A 137 2.73 0.04 -8.59
C PHE A 137 1.31 0.25 -8.04
N GLU A 138 0.79 1.47 -8.21
CA GLU A 138 -0.56 1.87 -7.79
C GLU A 138 -1.68 0.99 -8.38
N CYS A 139 -1.49 0.44 -9.58
CA CYS A 139 -2.47 -0.43 -10.27
C CYS A 139 -2.82 -1.72 -9.51
N SER A 140 -2.00 -2.14 -8.55
CA SER A 140 -2.15 -3.45 -7.88
C SER A 140 -3.07 -3.44 -6.66
N SER A 141 -3.76 -2.34 -6.35
CA SER A 141 -4.48 -2.17 -5.07
C SER A 141 -3.57 -2.36 -3.84
N CYS A 142 -2.26 -2.23 -4.00
CA CYS A 142 -1.27 -2.45 -2.94
C CYS A 142 -0.48 -1.18 -2.55
N GLY A 143 -0.52 -0.12 -3.36
CA GLY A 143 0.15 1.16 -3.06
C GLY A 143 -0.58 1.99 -2.00
N MET A 144 0.01 3.09 -1.51
CA MET A 144 -0.55 3.87 -0.38
C MET A 144 -1.84 4.66 -0.72
N GLY A 145 -2.47 4.38 -1.86
CA GLY A 145 -3.69 5.01 -2.36
C GLY A 145 -5.00 4.41 -1.81
N ARG A 146 -6.11 4.99 -2.28
CA ARG A 146 -7.48 4.70 -1.81
C ARG A 146 -7.86 3.22 -1.94
N MET A 147 -7.26 2.49 -2.89
CA MET A 147 -7.59 1.09 -3.16
C MET A 147 -6.96 0.09 -2.17
N ARG A 148 -6.05 0.50 -1.27
CA ARG A 148 -5.17 -0.45 -0.57
C ARG A 148 -5.68 -1.53 0.39
N SER A 149 -6.94 -1.80 0.71
CA SER A 149 -7.31 -2.78 1.78
C SER A 149 -6.66 -2.54 3.17
N LEU A 150 -7.49 -2.50 4.20
CA LEU A 150 -7.02 -2.40 5.59
C LEU A 150 -6.10 -3.57 5.99
N THR A 151 -6.33 -4.76 5.45
CA THR A 151 -5.53 -5.96 5.76
C THR A 151 -4.08 -5.83 5.34
N ILE A 152 -3.82 -5.27 4.15
CA ILE A 152 -2.44 -5.06 3.65
C ILE A 152 -1.75 -3.99 4.50
N SER A 153 -2.45 -2.91 4.84
CA SER A 153 -1.90 -1.88 5.72
C SER A 153 -1.56 -2.43 7.10
N ALA A 154 -2.45 -3.22 7.70
CA ALA A 154 -2.19 -3.89 8.97
C ALA A 154 -1.00 -4.87 8.89
N SER A 155 -0.86 -5.65 7.83
CA SER A 155 0.27 -6.57 7.69
C SER A 155 1.61 -5.83 7.60
N PHE A 156 1.65 -4.66 6.97
CA PHE A 156 2.86 -3.84 6.94
C PHE A 156 3.19 -3.22 8.29
N VAL A 157 2.20 -2.75 9.05
CA VAL A 157 2.43 -2.28 10.43
C VAL A 157 3.01 -3.39 11.30
N VAL A 158 2.45 -4.60 11.23
CA VAL A 158 2.95 -5.78 11.95
C VAL A 158 4.36 -6.13 11.52
N TYR A 159 4.65 -6.11 10.21
CA TYR A 159 5.99 -6.33 9.68
C TYR A 159 6.99 -5.32 10.24
N TRP A 160 6.71 -4.01 10.14
CA TRP A 160 7.62 -2.97 10.64
C TRP A 160 7.81 -3.04 12.15
N ALA A 161 6.75 -3.35 12.91
CA ALA A 161 6.81 -3.55 14.36
C ALA A 161 7.72 -4.73 14.73
N ALA A 162 7.49 -5.90 14.13
CA ALA A 162 8.29 -7.09 14.38
C ALA A 162 9.75 -6.90 13.95
N SER A 163 9.99 -6.31 12.78
CA SER A 163 11.34 -5.96 12.31
C SER A 163 12.05 -5.00 13.26
N THR A 164 11.37 -3.98 13.77
CA THR A 164 11.95 -3.03 14.74
C THR A 164 12.34 -3.73 16.03
N ILE A 165 11.48 -4.60 16.56
CA ILE A 165 11.78 -5.34 17.80
C ILE A 165 13.03 -6.19 17.61
N LEU A 166 13.10 -7.00 16.55
CA LEU A 166 14.24 -7.89 16.33
C LEU A 166 15.53 -7.14 15.98
N GLU A 167 15.43 -6.07 15.18
CA GLU A 167 16.57 -5.19 14.89
C GLU A 167 17.07 -4.48 16.16
N SER A 168 16.16 -4.09 17.07
CA SER A 168 16.57 -3.47 18.34
C SER A 168 17.36 -4.44 19.23
N VAL A 169 16.97 -5.71 19.27
CA VAL A 169 17.72 -6.76 19.97
C VAL A 169 19.09 -6.94 19.32
N LYS A 170 19.17 -6.93 17.98
CA LYS A 170 20.43 -6.98 17.24
C LYS A 170 21.35 -5.82 17.61
N VAL A 171 20.84 -4.59 17.54
CA VAL A 171 21.60 -3.36 17.88
C VAL A 171 22.07 -3.38 19.33
N ALA A 172 21.22 -3.78 20.27
CA ALA A 172 21.59 -3.87 21.69
C ALA A 172 22.73 -4.89 21.91
N ARG A 173 22.67 -6.04 21.24
CA ARG A 173 23.74 -7.04 21.30
C ARG A 173 25.01 -6.55 20.65
N LEU A 174 24.90 -5.86 19.53
CA LEU A 174 26.04 -5.29 18.83
C LEU A 174 26.71 -4.16 19.62
N ALA A 175 25.93 -3.36 20.36
CA ALA A 175 26.46 -2.37 21.29
C ALA A 175 27.26 -3.03 22.43
N SER A 176 26.72 -4.12 23.00
CA SER A 176 27.45 -4.93 23.99
C SER A 176 28.67 -5.63 23.42
N TYR A 177 28.64 -6.05 22.15
CA TYR A 177 29.79 -6.64 21.49
C TYR A 177 30.90 -5.59 21.29
N ASN A 178 30.53 -4.39 20.82
CA ASN A 178 31.46 -3.28 20.59
C ASN A 178 32.16 -2.82 21.89
N SER A 179 31.52 -2.94 23.05
CA SER A 179 32.15 -2.60 24.33
C SER A 179 33.14 -3.65 24.83
N VAL A 180 32.88 -4.94 24.60
CA VAL A 180 33.72 -6.04 25.10
C VAL A 180 34.83 -6.42 24.12
N HIS A 181 34.54 -6.46 22.82
CA HIS A 181 35.48 -6.84 21.76
C HIS A 181 35.46 -5.80 20.63
N PRO A 182 36.03 -4.60 20.86
CA PRO A 182 36.09 -3.58 19.84
C PRO A 182 37.03 -4.06 18.71
N ALA A 183 36.45 -4.35 17.54
CA ALA A 183 37.18 -4.81 16.36
C ALA A 183 37.89 -3.62 15.67
N LYS A 184 38.83 -2.98 16.39
CA LYS A 184 39.60 -1.85 15.87
C LYS A 184 40.61 -2.37 14.84
N GLY A 185 40.60 -1.79 13.64
CA GLY A 185 41.57 -2.11 12.58
C GLY A 185 41.18 -3.26 11.64
N THR A 186 39.98 -3.80 11.74
CA THR A 186 39.43 -4.72 10.72
C THR A 186 38.86 -3.93 9.52
N ALA A 187 38.60 -4.61 8.41
CA ALA A 187 37.93 -4.01 7.24
C ALA A 187 36.51 -3.51 7.53
N TYR A 188 35.91 -3.94 8.65
CA TYR A 188 34.60 -3.47 9.11
C TYR A 188 34.61 -3.29 10.64
N PRO A 189 34.97 -2.08 11.12
CA PRO A 189 35.00 -1.78 12.55
C PRO A 189 33.65 -2.00 13.22
N SER A 190 33.66 -2.49 14.46
CA SER A 190 32.43 -2.75 15.22
C SER A 190 31.59 -1.49 15.49
N SER A 191 32.21 -0.31 15.49
CA SER A 191 31.51 0.98 15.57
C SER A 191 30.64 1.26 14.34
N ASP A 192 31.18 0.97 13.16
CA ASP A 192 30.51 1.23 11.88
C ASP A 192 29.39 0.21 11.68
N TRP A 193 29.65 -1.04 12.09
CA TRP A 193 28.63 -2.08 12.12
C TRP A 193 27.45 -1.71 13.02
N LEU A 194 27.74 -1.16 14.21
CA LEU A 194 26.72 -0.67 15.13
C LEU A 194 25.95 0.52 14.54
N LEU A 195 26.65 1.46 13.90
CA LEU A 195 26.04 2.65 13.31
C LEU A 195 25.09 2.27 12.16
N ASP A 196 25.51 1.40 11.25
CA ASP A 196 24.68 0.96 10.12
C ASP A 196 23.36 0.32 10.62
N ASN A 197 23.47 -0.58 11.60
CA ASN A 197 22.32 -1.25 12.21
C ASN A 197 21.45 -0.29 13.03
N GLY A 198 22.06 0.69 13.70
CA GLY A 198 21.33 1.76 14.39
C GLY A 198 20.53 2.63 13.42
N CYS A 199 21.11 3.00 12.28
CA CYS A 199 20.42 3.73 11.21
C CYS A 199 19.24 2.93 10.64
N MET A 200 19.43 1.63 10.40
CA MET A 200 18.34 0.73 9.96
C MET A 200 17.21 0.67 10.98
N LEU A 201 17.53 0.52 12.27
CA LEU A 201 16.54 0.57 13.35
C LEU A 201 15.76 1.89 13.37
N GLY A 202 16.45 3.02 13.23
CA GLY A 202 15.82 4.34 13.17
C GLY A 202 14.79 4.45 12.02
N LEU A 203 15.14 3.97 10.83
CA LEU A 203 14.22 3.94 9.69
C LEU A 203 13.01 3.03 9.95
N LEU A 204 13.22 1.85 10.53
CA LEU A 204 12.14 0.91 10.85
C LEU A 204 11.13 1.54 11.83
N VAL A 205 11.60 2.27 12.84
CA VAL A 205 10.74 3.01 13.77
C VAL A 205 9.91 4.07 13.05
N ILE A 206 10.53 4.85 12.14
CA ILE A 206 9.81 5.84 11.33
C ILE A 206 8.72 5.18 10.49
N PHE A 207 8.98 4.01 9.91
CA PHE A 207 8.00 3.28 9.11
C PHE A 207 6.80 2.79 9.91
N ILE A 208 7.00 2.35 11.16
CA ILE A 208 5.90 2.04 12.08
C ILE A 208 4.97 3.25 12.23
N PHE A 209 5.53 4.45 12.44
CA PHE A 209 4.72 5.65 12.64
C PHE A 209 3.98 6.07 11.37
N ILE A 210 4.65 6.04 10.20
CA ILE A 210 4.03 6.39 8.93
C ILE A 210 2.88 5.42 8.61
N GLU A 211 3.13 4.11 8.63
CA GLU A 211 2.13 3.09 8.31
C GLU A 211 1.05 2.97 9.38
N GLY A 212 1.40 3.11 10.65
CA GLY A 212 0.47 3.10 11.77
C GLY A 212 -0.51 4.28 11.70
N THR A 213 0.01 5.48 11.43
CA THR A 213 -0.83 6.68 11.24
C THR A 213 -1.74 6.50 10.03
N TYR A 214 -1.20 6.00 8.91
CA TYR A 214 -1.99 5.70 7.71
C TYR A 214 -3.12 4.69 8.00
N LEU A 215 -2.80 3.60 8.71
CA LEU A 215 -3.77 2.58 9.11
C LEU A 215 -4.88 3.18 9.98
N VAL A 216 -4.54 3.98 10.99
CA VAL A 216 -5.51 4.61 11.89
C VAL A 216 -6.42 5.59 11.15
N LEU A 217 -5.85 6.44 10.29
CA LEU A 217 -6.63 7.38 9.47
C LEU A 217 -7.60 6.63 8.56
N ARG A 218 -7.14 5.55 7.95
CA ARG A 218 -7.97 4.72 7.06
C ARG A 218 -9.04 3.96 7.82
N TRP A 219 -8.70 3.37 8.97
CA TRP A 219 -9.64 2.69 9.85
C TRP A 219 -10.75 3.66 10.25
N ARG A 220 -10.40 4.84 10.76
CA ARG A 220 -11.37 5.90 11.10
C ARG A 220 -12.28 6.28 9.93
N SER A 221 -11.74 6.39 8.71
CA SER A 221 -12.55 6.70 7.52
C SER A 221 -13.53 5.59 7.14
N SER A 222 -13.30 4.34 7.59
CA SER A 222 -14.17 3.20 7.29
C SER A 222 -15.34 3.07 8.29
N TYR A 223 -15.16 3.56 9.52
CA TYR A 223 -16.18 3.48 10.58
C TYR A 223 -17.02 4.74 10.71
N LEU A 224 -16.52 5.91 10.31
CA LEU A 224 -17.32 7.12 10.36
C LEU A 224 -18.35 7.09 9.22
N PRO A 225 -19.67 7.01 9.53
CA PRO A 225 -20.68 7.13 8.50
C PRO A 225 -20.49 8.47 7.78
N SER A 226 -20.59 8.45 6.45
CA SER A 226 -20.68 9.71 5.69
C SER A 226 -21.78 10.53 6.37
N PRO A 227 -21.50 11.79 6.77
CA PRO A 227 -22.53 12.62 7.36
C PRO A 227 -23.70 12.61 6.41
N THR A 228 -24.84 12.13 6.88
CA THR A 228 -26.09 12.16 6.13
C THR A 228 -26.20 13.59 5.59
N PRO A 229 -26.29 13.79 4.26
CA PRO A 229 -26.43 15.12 3.72
C PRO A 229 -27.61 15.75 4.44
N THR A 230 -27.34 16.73 5.29
CA THR A 230 -28.39 17.52 5.94
C THR A 230 -29.28 17.99 4.82
N PRO A 231 -30.59 17.70 4.85
CA PRO A 231 -31.49 18.10 3.79
C PRO A 231 -31.28 19.59 3.60
N ILE A 232 -30.72 19.94 2.44
CA ILE A 232 -30.53 21.34 2.08
C ILE A 232 -31.94 21.92 2.15
N PRO A 233 -32.21 22.93 2.99
CA PRO A 233 -33.52 23.56 2.99
C PRO A 233 -33.78 23.94 1.55
N VAL A 234 -34.82 23.35 0.97
CA VAL A 234 -35.24 23.63 -0.39
C VAL A 234 -35.39 25.13 -0.44
N LYS A 235 -34.41 25.82 -1.05
CA LYS A 235 -34.62 27.21 -1.45
C LYS A 235 -35.80 27.09 -2.37
N GLU A 236 -36.97 27.53 -1.91
CA GLU A 236 -38.12 27.76 -2.77
C GLU A 236 -37.58 28.57 -3.92
N THR A 237 -37.39 27.89 -5.05
CA THR A 237 -37.14 28.52 -6.33
C THR A 237 -38.41 29.29 -6.56
N THR A 238 -38.38 30.56 -6.14
CA THR A 238 -39.38 31.57 -6.44
C THR A 238 -39.79 31.32 -7.87
N ILE A 239 -41.03 30.83 -8.04
CA ILE A 239 -41.58 30.38 -9.31
C ILE A 239 -41.35 31.52 -10.29
N SER A 240 -40.35 31.37 -11.15
CA SER A 240 -40.11 32.33 -12.21
C SER A 240 -41.32 32.23 -13.11
N LYS A 241 -42.10 33.33 -13.13
CA LYS A 241 -43.25 33.57 -13.99
C LYS A 241 -43.06 32.87 -15.34
N PRO A 242 -44.03 32.04 -15.79
CA PRO A 242 -43.90 31.27 -17.03
C PRO A 242 -43.49 32.20 -18.16
N ARG A 243 -42.38 31.86 -18.81
CA ARG A 243 -41.91 32.58 -20.01
C ARG A 243 -43.03 32.45 -21.06
N PRO A 244 -43.49 33.56 -21.66
CA PRO A 244 -44.52 33.50 -22.69
C PRO A 244 -44.05 32.55 -23.80
N ILE A 245 -44.93 31.60 -24.12
CA ILE A 245 -44.74 30.67 -25.23
C ILE A 245 -44.65 31.55 -26.49
N PRO A 246 -43.55 31.52 -27.26
CA PRO A 246 -43.55 32.16 -28.56
C PRO A 246 -44.64 31.50 -29.40
N GLU A 247 -45.55 32.29 -29.97
CA GLU A 247 -46.47 31.83 -31.00
C GLU A 247 -45.62 31.19 -32.10
N TYR A 248 -45.68 29.87 -32.19
CA TYR A 248 -45.12 29.16 -33.32
C TYR A 248 -46.07 29.44 -34.49
N GLU A 249 -45.58 30.25 -35.42
CA GLU A 249 -46.16 30.42 -36.75
C GLU A 249 -46.22 29.03 -37.41
N TYR A 250 -47.45 28.59 -37.66
CA TYR A 250 -47.76 27.26 -38.17
C TYR A 250 -47.47 27.25 -39.67
N ASP A 251 -46.24 26.88 -40.04
CA ASP A 251 -45.94 26.57 -41.44
C ASP A 251 -46.62 25.24 -41.83
N PRO A 252 -47.56 25.24 -42.78
CA PRO A 252 -48.22 24.02 -43.21
C PRO A 252 -47.20 23.09 -43.88
N VAL A 253 -47.03 21.90 -43.30
CA VAL A 253 -46.23 20.81 -43.84
C VAL A 253 -46.82 20.36 -45.17
N VAL A 254 -46.16 20.71 -46.28
CA VAL A 254 -46.45 20.20 -47.61
C VAL A 254 -45.97 18.76 -47.69
N TYR A 255 -46.91 17.81 -47.61
CA TYR A 255 -46.63 16.40 -47.86
C TYR A 255 -46.36 16.18 -49.35
N TYR A 256 -45.09 16.00 -49.72
CA TYR A 256 -44.73 15.46 -51.02
C TYR A 256 -44.99 13.96 -51.03
N ASN A 257 -45.95 13.54 -51.87
CA ASN A 257 -46.22 12.14 -52.17
C ASN A 257 -44.97 11.46 -52.75
N GLN A 258 -44.45 10.46 -52.04
CA GLN A 258 -43.40 9.58 -52.54
C GLN A 258 -44.02 8.57 -53.53
N PRO A 259 -43.43 8.39 -54.73
CA PRO A 259 -43.89 7.38 -55.67
C PRO A 259 -43.51 5.98 -55.19
N THR A 260 -44.51 5.10 -55.14
CA THR A 260 -44.38 3.66 -54.92
C THR A 260 -43.69 3.01 -56.12
N ASN A 261 -42.42 2.65 -55.99
CA ASN A 261 -41.73 1.83 -56.97
C ASN A 261 -42.11 0.35 -56.78
N GLY A 262 -43.00 -0.08 -57.68
CA GLY A 262 -42.86 -1.27 -58.53
C GLY A 262 -42.16 -2.50 -57.97
N ALA A 263 -42.97 -3.54 -57.75
CA ALA A 263 -42.56 -4.93 -57.77
C ALA A 263 -41.95 -5.31 -59.13
N VAL A 264 -40.85 -6.06 -59.12
CA VAL A 264 -40.44 -6.91 -60.23
C VAL A 264 -40.04 -8.28 -59.66
N ALA A 265 -40.46 -9.29 -60.39
CA ALA A 265 -40.49 -10.73 -60.13
C ALA A 265 -39.14 -11.39 -59.88
#